data_AF-A0A373PAT8-F1
#
_entry.id   AF-A0A373PAT8-F1
#
_cell.length_a   1.000
_cell.length_b   1.000
_cell.length_c   1.000
_cell.angle_alpha   90.00
_cell.angle_beta   90.00
_cell.angle_gamma   90.00
#
_symmetry.space_group_name_H-M   'P 1'
#
loop_
_entity.id
_entity.type
_entity.pdbx_description
1 polymer ?
#
loop_
_entity_poly.entity_id
_entity_poly.type
_entity_poly.pdbx_seq_one_letter_code
_entity_poly.pdbx_strand_id
1 'polypeptide(L)'
;MNKVEEDKKSAELRALNKKLYQEEQEKQIALKQKEAEDSFYQKLVDGFDVNVLVVGDSIAENGQGEKGRCTLLQNNLRKTYNNRVSFTNVSMGGNASYAGYVRTMTLNDDVGYDLAIICYGQNDGADGFSTNYESIIRAIRSKYPDCSIISILESSQREYTEKMTTIQSICELYSIPIADTIDAFNNLGKAYEDLSNDGVHPNDAGQEIYFETVKEVIDDNVAASTGKMAEADVINADVHKFDNFVWYDASSDFVRVDDTTFTISTNASGILGIDYTYESGDNKADIYVDGELFESPTVTFDYDSSQRHILVVSDDCTVKNEIKVVFTSKEQADGFKGMCFSWE
;
A
#
# COMPACT_ATOMS: atom_id res chain seq x y z
N MET A 1 37.70 -19.43 56.04
CA MET A 1 36.34 -19.84 55.67
C MET A 1 36.34 -21.36 55.49
N ASN A 2 35.29 -22.05 55.95
CA ASN A 2 35.22 -23.51 55.86
C ASN A 2 34.78 -23.90 54.43
N LYS A 3 35.46 -24.86 53.79
CA LYS A 3 35.20 -25.26 52.38
C LYS A 3 33.73 -25.60 52.10
N VAL A 4 33.06 -26.19 53.09
CA VAL A 4 31.62 -26.53 53.06
C VAL A 4 30.73 -25.28 52.93
N GLU A 5 31.13 -24.17 53.53
CA GLU A 5 30.39 -22.91 53.52
C GLU A 5 30.58 -22.15 52.19
N GLU A 6 31.77 -22.26 51.60
CA GLU A 6 32.06 -21.77 50.23
C GLU A 6 31.30 -22.58 49.17
N ASP A 7 31.28 -23.91 49.27
CA ASP A 7 30.55 -24.78 48.36
C ASP A 7 29.03 -24.52 48.42
N LYS A 8 28.49 -24.27 49.62
CA LYS A 8 27.09 -23.90 49.82
C LYS A 8 26.75 -22.55 49.17
N LYS A 9 27.57 -21.51 49.39
CA LYS A 9 27.40 -20.19 48.75
C LYS A 9 27.52 -20.29 47.23
N SER A 10 28.42 -21.12 46.72
CA SER A 10 28.56 -21.36 45.28
C SER A 10 27.31 -22.03 44.68
N ALA A 11 26.73 -23.01 45.37
CA ALA A 11 25.49 -23.66 44.95
C ALA A 11 24.29 -22.70 44.97
N GLU A 12 24.16 -21.86 46.01
CA GLU A 12 23.12 -20.83 46.11
C GLU A 12 23.24 -19.79 44.99
N LEU A 13 24.45 -19.33 44.69
CA LEU A 13 24.69 -18.39 43.57
C LEU A 13 24.35 -19.01 42.22
N ARG A 14 24.70 -20.29 41.99
CA ARG A 14 24.33 -21.01 40.76
C ARG A 14 22.82 -21.17 40.61
N ALA A 15 22.13 -21.47 41.71
CA ALA A 15 20.67 -21.57 41.71
C ALA A 15 20.00 -20.21 41.42
N LEU A 16 20.51 -19.13 42.02
CA LEU A 16 20.03 -17.78 41.76
C LEU A 16 20.24 -17.36 40.30
N ASN A 17 21.43 -17.59 39.75
CA ASN A 17 21.73 -17.28 38.35
C ASN A 17 20.85 -18.07 37.39
N LYS A 18 20.58 -19.36 37.67
CA LYS A 18 19.67 -20.17 36.86
C LYS A 18 18.25 -19.62 36.90
N LYS A 19 17.78 -19.18 38.08
CA LYS A 19 16.46 -18.59 38.24
C LYS A 19 16.34 -17.27 37.47
N LEU A 20 17.31 -16.37 37.60
CA LEU A 20 17.34 -15.10 36.86
C LEU A 20 17.36 -15.32 35.34
N TYR A 21 18.12 -16.31 34.87
CA TYR A 21 18.15 -16.67 33.45
C TYR A 21 16.78 -17.15 32.95
N GLN A 22 16.09 -17.97 33.76
CA GLN A 22 14.75 -18.44 33.41
C GLN A 22 13.71 -17.31 33.42
N GLU A 23 13.74 -16.43 34.43
CA GLU A 23 12.85 -15.27 34.51
C GLU A 23 13.04 -14.33 33.30
N GLU A 24 14.29 -14.12 32.86
CA GLU A 24 14.57 -13.33 31.66
C GLU A 24 14.02 -14.03 30.41
N GLN A 25 14.19 -15.34 30.27
CA GLN A 25 13.60 -16.09 29.14
C GLN A 25 12.08 -15.98 29.10
N GLU A 26 11.41 -16.16 30.24
CA GLU A 26 9.95 -16.05 30.37
C GLU A 26 9.48 -14.64 30.01
N LYS A 27 10.21 -13.61 30.44
CA LYS A 27 9.93 -12.21 30.09
C LYS A 27 10.09 -11.95 28.60
N GLN A 28 11.12 -12.48 27.96
CA GLN A 28 11.33 -12.33 26.52
C GLN A 28 10.25 -13.06 25.70
N ILE A 29 9.79 -14.23 26.16
CA ILE A 29 8.68 -14.95 25.52
C ILE A 29 7.38 -14.15 25.64
N ALA A 30 7.07 -13.66 26.84
CA ALA A 30 5.88 -12.84 27.07
C ALA A 30 5.90 -11.55 26.23
N LEU A 31 7.07 -10.91 26.09
CA LEU A 31 7.21 -9.70 25.28
C LEU A 31 6.96 -9.98 23.78
N LYS A 32 7.52 -11.07 23.24
CA LYS A 32 7.27 -11.48 21.85
C LYS A 32 5.82 -11.86 21.59
N GLN A 33 5.20 -12.54 22.55
CA GLN A 33 3.78 -12.89 22.43
C GLN A 33 2.93 -11.63 22.42
N LYS A 34 3.24 -10.67 23.29
CA LYS A 34 2.56 -9.38 23.34
C LYS A 34 2.71 -8.62 22.02
N GLU A 35 3.93 -8.47 21.51
CA GLU A 35 4.20 -7.83 20.21
C GLU A 35 3.42 -8.49 19.06
N ALA A 36 3.27 -9.82 19.09
CA ALA A 36 2.51 -10.55 18.08
C ALA A 36 0.98 -10.42 18.25
N GLU A 37 0.47 -10.16 19.46
CA GLU A 37 -0.96 -9.99 19.73
C GLU A 37 -1.43 -8.53 19.53
N ASP A 38 -0.52 -7.57 19.70
CA ASP A 38 -0.80 -6.14 19.60
C ASP A 38 -1.10 -5.71 18.15
N SER A 39 -2.07 -4.82 17.99
CA SER A 39 -2.25 -4.02 16.77
C SER A 39 -1.19 -2.92 16.65
N PHE A 40 -1.15 -2.22 15.52
CA PHE A 40 -0.33 -1.00 15.38
C PHE A 40 -0.50 -0.02 16.55
N TYR A 41 -1.75 0.24 16.96
CA TYR A 41 -2.06 1.23 17.99
C TYR A 41 -1.52 0.80 19.36
N GLN A 42 -1.63 -0.47 19.70
CA GLN A 42 -1.09 -1.03 20.95
C GLN A 42 0.44 -1.07 20.93
N LYS A 43 1.04 -1.45 19.79
CA LYS A 43 2.50 -1.44 19.59
C LYS A 43 3.13 -0.09 19.85
N LEU A 44 2.49 1.00 19.43
CA LEU A 44 2.93 2.36 19.73
C LEU A 44 3.05 2.59 21.24
N VAL A 45 2.01 2.28 22.02
CA VAL A 45 1.98 2.49 23.47
C VAL A 45 3.01 1.61 24.18
N ASP A 46 3.19 0.39 23.70
CA ASP A 46 4.08 -0.59 24.30
C ASP A 46 5.55 -0.45 23.91
N GLY A 47 5.86 0.53 23.04
CA GLY A 47 7.21 0.87 22.64
C GLY A 47 7.82 -0.13 21.65
N PHE A 48 6.99 -0.92 20.97
CA PHE A 48 7.42 -1.77 19.87
C PHE A 48 7.69 -0.93 18.63
N ASP A 49 8.66 -1.37 17.83
CA ASP A 49 8.94 -0.73 16.55
C ASP A 49 7.80 -1.05 15.57
N VAL A 50 7.47 -0.08 14.70
CA VAL A 50 6.36 -0.24 13.75
C VAL A 50 6.75 0.21 12.34
N ASN A 51 6.21 -0.48 11.34
CA ASN A 51 6.36 -0.15 9.92
C ASN A 51 5.02 0.25 9.31
N VAL A 52 5.03 1.37 8.58
CA VAL A 52 3.85 1.96 7.94
C VAL A 52 4.00 1.87 6.42
N LEU A 53 3.01 1.30 5.75
CA LEU A 53 2.89 1.26 4.30
C LEU A 53 1.99 2.42 3.83
N VAL A 54 2.40 3.13 2.79
CA VAL A 54 1.57 4.14 2.12
C VAL A 54 1.32 3.69 0.70
N VAL A 55 0.04 3.51 0.35
CA VAL A 55 -0.43 3.10 -0.98
C VAL A 55 -1.41 4.14 -1.50
N GLY A 56 -1.08 4.79 -2.61
CA GLY A 56 -1.91 5.87 -3.13
C GLY A 56 -1.48 6.39 -4.49
N ASP A 57 -2.11 7.48 -4.91
CA ASP A 57 -1.77 8.16 -6.15
C ASP A 57 -0.77 9.31 -5.94
N SER A 58 -0.81 10.35 -6.77
CA SER A 58 0.09 11.50 -6.69
C SER A 58 -0.07 12.29 -5.40
N ILE A 59 -1.27 12.31 -4.79
CA ILE A 59 -1.49 12.99 -3.52
C ILE A 59 -0.71 12.29 -2.40
N ALA A 60 -0.63 10.96 -2.45
CA ALA A 60 0.13 10.16 -1.50
C ALA A 60 1.63 10.10 -1.79
N GLU A 61 2.01 10.02 -3.06
CA GLU A 61 3.41 10.08 -3.50
C GLU A 61 4.08 11.40 -3.05
N ASN A 62 3.36 12.51 -3.21
CA ASN A 62 3.79 13.85 -2.78
C ASN A 62 3.72 14.07 -1.27
N GLY A 63 3.23 13.10 -0.50
CA GLY A 63 3.23 13.12 0.97
C GLY A 63 4.61 12.90 1.61
N GLN A 64 5.67 12.79 0.80
CA GLN A 64 7.06 12.57 1.21
C GLN A 64 7.86 13.88 1.30
N GLY A 65 9.13 13.79 1.70
CA GLY A 65 10.01 14.96 1.86
C GLY A 65 9.87 15.64 3.23
N GLU A 66 10.71 16.64 3.51
CA GLU A 66 10.84 17.24 4.85
C GLU A 66 9.50 17.79 5.41
N LYS A 67 8.67 18.33 4.53
CA LYS A 67 7.35 18.91 4.87
C LYS A 67 6.16 18.03 4.46
N GLY A 68 6.42 16.85 3.92
CA GLY A 68 5.36 15.92 3.54
C GLY A 68 4.72 15.27 4.76
N ARG A 69 3.41 14.99 4.68
CA ARG A 69 2.63 14.40 5.78
C ARG A 69 3.24 13.14 6.38
N CYS A 70 3.91 12.30 5.58
CA CYS A 70 4.52 11.06 6.05
C CYS A 70 5.70 11.33 7.00
N THR A 71 6.55 12.31 6.66
CA THR A 71 7.69 12.72 7.50
C THR A 71 7.22 13.40 8.78
N LEU A 72 6.20 14.26 8.67
CA LEU A 72 5.58 14.91 9.83
C LEU A 72 4.99 13.87 10.79
N LEU A 73 4.22 12.92 10.27
CA LEU A 73 3.62 11.85 11.04
C LEU A 73 4.67 10.94 11.69
N GLN A 74 5.66 10.49 10.92
CA GLN A 74 6.77 9.66 11.42
C GLN A 74 7.50 10.33 12.58
N ASN A 75 7.84 11.61 12.44
CA ASN A 75 8.54 12.37 13.47
C ASN A 75 7.67 12.58 14.72
N ASN A 76 6.37 12.84 14.53
CA ASN A 76 5.43 12.96 15.64
C ASN A 76 5.35 11.65 16.43
N LEU A 77 5.10 10.53 15.77
CA LEU A 77 4.95 9.23 16.42
C LEU A 77 6.22 8.81 17.17
N ARG A 78 7.41 8.94 16.56
CA ARG A 78 8.69 8.66 17.22
C ARG A 78 8.89 9.50 18.48
N LYS A 79 8.53 10.78 18.43
CA LYS A 79 8.66 11.69 19.56
C LYS A 79 7.66 11.36 20.68
N THR A 80 6.43 10.99 20.32
CA THR A 80 5.35 10.70 21.27
C THR A 80 5.56 9.37 21.98
N TYR A 81 5.95 8.33 21.24
CA TYR A 81 5.99 6.95 21.74
C TYR A 81 7.40 6.42 22.02
N ASN A 82 8.44 7.15 21.63
CA ASN A 82 9.84 6.78 21.85
C ASN A 82 10.21 5.40 21.28
N ASN A 83 9.62 5.03 20.15
CA ASN A 83 9.89 3.82 19.38
C ASN A 83 10.44 4.15 17.97
N ARG A 84 10.95 3.15 17.24
CA ARG A 84 11.28 3.35 15.82
C ARG A 84 10.02 3.19 14.99
N VAL A 85 9.75 4.19 14.17
CA VAL A 85 8.66 4.19 13.19
C VAL A 85 9.27 4.31 11.80
N SER A 86 8.97 3.39 10.89
CA SER A 86 9.46 3.39 9.51
C SER A 86 8.31 3.54 8.53
N PHE A 87 8.54 4.23 7.40
CA PHE A 87 7.56 4.42 6.35
C PHE A 87 8.10 3.88 5.03
N THR A 88 7.28 3.12 4.33
CA THR A 88 7.50 2.72 2.94
C THR A 88 6.36 3.26 2.10
N ASN A 89 6.68 4.05 1.07
CA ASN A 89 5.69 4.61 0.18
C ASN A 89 5.79 3.96 -1.20
N VAL A 90 4.73 3.24 -1.61
CA VAL A 90 4.65 2.55 -2.90
C VAL A 90 3.69 3.24 -3.89
N SER A 91 3.20 4.42 -3.51
CA SER A 91 2.28 5.25 -4.28
C SER A 91 2.81 5.60 -5.66
N MET A 92 1.92 5.80 -6.62
CA MET A 92 2.27 6.14 -8.00
C MET A 92 1.41 7.28 -8.52
N GLY A 93 2.03 8.41 -8.85
CA GLY A 93 1.35 9.57 -9.41
C GLY A 93 0.57 9.25 -10.68
N GLY A 94 -0.60 9.88 -10.84
CA GLY A 94 -1.45 9.75 -12.03
C GLY A 94 -2.12 8.38 -12.20
N ASN A 95 -2.06 7.50 -11.19
CA ASN A 95 -2.63 6.16 -11.25
C ASN A 95 -3.92 6.03 -10.43
N ALA A 96 -4.78 5.10 -10.87
CA ALA A 96 -5.99 4.71 -10.15
C ALA A 96 -5.72 3.57 -9.15
N SER A 97 -6.71 3.24 -8.32
CA SER A 97 -6.65 2.22 -7.26
C SER A 97 -6.18 0.83 -7.71
N TYR A 98 -6.42 0.41 -8.96
CA TYR A 98 -5.88 -0.85 -9.48
C TYR A 98 -4.35 -0.92 -9.38
N ALA A 99 -3.66 0.20 -9.62
CA ALA A 99 -2.21 0.27 -9.44
C ALA A 99 -1.82 0.01 -7.97
N GLY A 100 -2.61 0.49 -7.01
CA GLY A 100 -2.40 0.25 -5.59
C GLY A 100 -2.46 -1.23 -5.23
N TYR A 101 -3.39 -1.98 -5.81
CA TYR A 101 -3.47 -3.43 -5.69
C TYR A 101 -2.19 -4.10 -6.21
N VAL A 102 -1.82 -3.81 -7.47
CA VAL A 102 -0.63 -4.42 -8.10
C VAL A 102 0.65 -4.05 -7.35
N ARG A 103 0.80 -2.80 -6.91
CA ARG A 103 1.97 -2.33 -6.15
C ARG A 103 2.07 -3.00 -4.78
N THR A 104 0.94 -3.25 -4.13
CA THR A 104 0.91 -4.00 -2.87
C THR A 104 1.31 -5.45 -3.11
N MET A 105 0.73 -6.11 -4.12
CA MET A 105 1.00 -7.51 -4.41
C MET A 105 2.45 -7.77 -4.86
N THR A 106 3.02 -6.85 -5.65
CA THR A 106 4.41 -6.94 -6.14
C THR A 106 5.47 -6.52 -5.11
N LEU A 107 5.09 -5.84 -4.02
CA LEU A 107 6.04 -5.41 -3.00
C LEU A 107 6.70 -6.60 -2.30
N ASN A 108 8.00 -6.79 -2.45
CA ASN A 108 8.74 -7.87 -1.82
C ASN A 108 10.03 -7.34 -1.19
N ASP A 109 9.89 -6.71 -0.03
CA ASP A 109 10.95 -6.03 0.71
C ASP A 109 11.27 -6.71 2.06
N ASP A 110 10.67 -7.88 2.32
CA ASP A 110 10.78 -8.64 3.56
C ASP A 110 10.35 -7.85 4.82
N VAL A 111 9.50 -6.82 4.67
CA VAL A 111 8.97 -6.01 5.77
C VAL A 111 7.57 -6.46 6.15
N GLY A 112 7.35 -6.72 7.44
CA GLY A 112 6.01 -6.81 8.01
C GLY A 112 5.48 -5.41 8.33
N TYR A 113 4.31 -5.08 7.79
CA TYR A 113 3.66 -3.78 8.02
C TYR A 113 2.59 -3.87 9.10
N ASP A 114 2.57 -2.88 9.98
CA ASP A 114 1.64 -2.78 11.10
C ASP A 114 0.46 -1.87 10.78
N LEU A 115 0.69 -0.84 9.95
CA LEU A 115 -0.34 0.07 9.45
C LEU A 115 -0.17 0.28 7.95
N ALA A 116 -1.27 0.27 7.21
CA ALA A 116 -1.34 0.76 5.84
C ALA A 116 -2.24 2.00 5.75
N ILE A 117 -1.79 3.01 5.00
CA ILE A 117 -2.55 4.23 4.72
C ILE A 117 -2.87 4.23 3.22
N ILE A 118 -4.18 4.18 2.90
CA ILE A 118 -4.69 4.18 1.53
C ILE A 118 -5.17 5.58 1.14
N CYS A 119 -4.78 6.08 -0.02
CA CYS A 119 -5.14 7.42 -0.51
C CYS A 119 -5.32 7.39 -2.04
N TYR A 120 -6.56 7.18 -2.47
CA TYR A 120 -6.99 7.11 -3.87
C TYR A 120 -8.39 7.70 -4.03
N GLY A 121 -8.80 7.93 -5.28
CA GLY A 121 -10.11 8.43 -5.65
C GLY A 121 -10.05 9.59 -6.63
N GLN A 122 -8.96 10.36 -6.66
CA GLN A 122 -8.78 11.49 -7.57
C GLN A 122 -8.72 11.03 -9.02
N ASN A 123 -7.84 10.06 -9.32
CA ASN A 123 -7.60 9.57 -10.68
C ASN A 123 -8.55 8.44 -11.12
N ASP A 124 -9.29 7.85 -10.17
CA ASP A 124 -10.19 6.74 -10.44
C ASP A 124 -11.43 7.17 -11.26
N GLY A 125 -11.82 6.34 -12.23
CA GLY A 125 -13.15 6.38 -12.84
C GLY A 125 -14.21 5.88 -11.86
N ALA A 126 -15.50 6.04 -12.17
CA ALA A 126 -16.57 5.44 -11.33
C ALA A 126 -16.70 3.93 -11.57
N ASP A 127 -16.55 3.50 -12.82
CA ASP A 127 -16.67 2.10 -13.23
C ASP A 127 -15.53 1.26 -12.63
N GLY A 128 -15.88 0.17 -11.96
CA GLY A 128 -14.92 -0.76 -11.34
C GLY A 128 -14.21 -0.22 -10.08
N PHE A 129 -14.44 1.04 -9.69
CA PHE A 129 -13.74 1.67 -8.57
C PHE A 129 -13.93 0.94 -7.25
N SER A 130 -15.18 0.58 -6.92
CA SER A 130 -15.48 -0.14 -5.67
C SER A 130 -14.66 -1.42 -5.55
N THR A 131 -14.63 -2.22 -6.63
CA THR A 131 -13.87 -3.48 -6.68
C THR A 131 -12.36 -3.24 -6.60
N ASN A 132 -11.83 -2.26 -7.33
CA ASN A 132 -10.40 -1.95 -7.33
C ASN A 132 -9.93 -1.36 -5.99
N TYR A 133 -10.75 -0.56 -5.32
CA TYR A 133 -10.42 -0.03 -4.01
C TYR A 133 -10.47 -1.13 -2.93
N GLU A 134 -11.50 -1.98 -2.98
CA GLU A 134 -11.62 -3.13 -2.08
C GLU A 134 -10.48 -4.14 -2.28
N SER A 135 -9.98 -4.32 -3.52
CA SER A 135 -8.85 -5.22 -3.78
C SER A 135 -7.55 -4.76 -3.14
N ILE A 136 -7.32 -3.44 -2.96
CA ILE A 136 -6.18 -2.93 -2.17
C ILE A 136 -6.28 -3.40 -0.71
N ILE A 137 -7.46 -3.24 -0.10
CA ILE A 137 -7.70 -3.64 1.29
C ILE A 137 -7.42 -5.14 1.45
N ARG A 138 -7.96 -5.96 0.55
CA ARG A 138 -7.74 -7.41 0.58
C ARG A 138 -6.30 -7.81 0.31
N ALA A 139 -5.60 -7.14 -0.62
CA ALA A 139 -4.18 -7.37 -0.86
C ALA A 139 -3.33 -7.07 0.39
N ILE A 140 -3.60 -5.96 1.08
CA ILE A 140 -2.94 -5.62 2.34
C ILE A 140 -3.19 -6.70 3.39
N ARG A 141 -4.45 -7.10 3.59
CA ARG A 141 -4.82 -8.11 4.59
C ARG A 141 -4.28 -9.50 4.27
N SER A 142 -4.18 -9.86 2.99
CA SER A 142 -3.58 -11.13 2.55
C SER A 142 -2.08 -11.18 2.83
N LYS A 143 -1.35 -10.09 2.51
CA LYS A 143 0.11 -10.04 2.69
C LYS A 143 0.53 -9.72 4.13
N TYR A 144 -0.27 -8.93 4.83
CA TYR A 144 -0.01 -8.44 6.18
C TYR A 144 -1.26 -8.63 7.05
N PRO A 145 -1.55 -9.85 7.52
CA PRO A 145 -2.81 -10.18 8.21
C PRO A 145 -3.08 -9.37 9.49
N ASP A 146 -2.03 -8.89 10.15
CA ASP A 146 -2.12 -8.12 11.39
C ASP A 146 -2.07 -6.59 11.16
N CYS A 147 -2.00 -6.16 9.89
CA CYS A 147 -1.89 -4.76 9.51
C CYS A 147 -3.23 -4.04 9.72
N SER A 148 -3.21 -2.97 10.51
CA SER A 148 -4.30 -2.00 10.58
C SER A 148 -4.37 -1.19 9.29
N ILE A 149 -5.53 -0.63 8.95
CA ILE A 149 -5.71 0.21 7.76
C ILE A 149 -6.35 1.52 8.16
N ILE A 150 -5.87 2.63 7.59
CA ILE A 150 -6.54 3.93 7.57
C ILE A 150 -6.77 4.31 6.11
N SER A 151 -7.99 4.75 5.80
CA SER A 151 -8.34 5.29 4.49
C SER A 151 -8.41 6.81 4.54
N ILE A 152 -7.83 7.50 3.56
CA ILE A 152 -7.93 8.95 3.41
C ILE A 152 -8.99 9.26 2.35
N LEU A 153 -9.92 10.16 2.66
CA LEU A 153 -10.75 10.82 1.64
C LEU A 153 -9.99 12.01 1.08
N GLU A 154 -9.75 12.05 -0.21
CA GLU A 154 -8.89 13.05 -0.84
C GLU A 154 -9.59 14.40 -0.94
N SER A 155 -9.04 15.41 -0.26
CA SER A 155 -9.53 16.79 -0.26
C SER A 155 -9.73 17.37 -1.66
N SER A 156 -9.01 16.86 -2.67
CA SER A 156 -9.12 17.27 -4.07
C SER A 156 -10.52 17.07 -4.64
N GLN A 157 -11.30 16.12 -4.09
CA GLN A 157 -12.69 15.89 -4.46
C GLN A 157 -13.64 17.03 -4.04
N ARG A 158 -13.22 17.88 -3.08
CA ARG A 158 -13.94 19.04 -2.49
C ARG A 158 -15.21 18.72 -1.72
N GLU A 159 -15.96 17.74 -2.19
CA GLU A 159 -17.23 17.28 -1.66
C GLU A 159 -17.22 15.75 -1.58
N TYR A 160 -18.23 15.18 -0.91
CA TYR A 160 -18.44 13.73 -0.84
C TYR A 160 -19.03 13.22 -2.17
N THR A 161 -18.17 13.11 -3.18
CA THR A 161 -18.52 12.52 -4.48
C THR A 161 -18.91 11.06 -4.34
N GLU A 162 -19.50 10.46 -5.38
CA GLU A 162 -19.84 9.02 -5.42
C GLU A 162 -18.64 8.12 -5.07
N LYS A 163 -17.43 8.53 -5.49
CA LYS A 163 -16.19 7.82 -5.13
C LYS A 163 -15.92 7.89 -3.63
N MET A 164 -16.05 9.07 -3.02
CA MET A 164 -15.81 9.23 -1.59
C MET A 164 -16.84 8.49 -0.74
N THR A 165 -18.11 8.50 -1.14
CA THR A 165 -19.16 7.73 -0.45
C THR A 165 -18.99 6.22 -0.65
N THR A 166 -18.45 5.80 -1.79
CA THR A 166 -18.04 4.40 -2.02
C THR A 166 -16.92 3.99 -1.06
N ILE A 167 -15.86 4.81 -0.92
CA ILE A 167 -14.79 4.56 0.07
C ILE A 167 -15.37 4.47 1.48
N GLN A 168 -16.26 5.41 1.85
CA GLN A 168 -16.90 5.40 3.17
C GLN A 168 -17.67 4.11 3.43
N SER A 169 -18.44 3.63 2.44
CA SER A 169 -19.22 2.39 2.55
C SER A 169 -18.33 1.16 2.68
N ILE A 170 -17.22 1.11 1.93
CA ILE A 170 -16.20 0.06 2.06
C ILE A 170 -15.59 0.10 3.46
N CYS A 171 -15.16 1.27 3.91
CA CYS A 171 -14.51 1.41 5.20
C CYS A 171 -15.45 1.06 6.36
N GLU A 172 -16.74 1.40 6.27
CA GLU A 172 -17.74 1.00 7.26
C GLU A 172 -17.84 -0.53 7.37
N LEU A 173 -17.93 -1.26 6.25
CA LEU A 173 -17.98 -2.73 6.27
C LEU A 173 -16.75 -3.35 6.93
N TYR A 174 -15.56 -2.86 6.56
CA TYR A 174 -14.29 -3.38 7.06
C TYR A 174 -13.89 -2.81 8.42
N SER A 175 -14.71 -1.93 9.02
CA SER A 175 -14.39 -1.18 10.23
C SER A 175 -13.05 -0.43 10.14
N ILE A 176 -12.75 0.10 8.95
CA ILE A 176 -11.55 0.90 8.68
C ILE A 176 -11.84 2.35 9.07
N PRO A 177 -11.04 2.95 9.98
CA PRO A 177 -11.17 4.37 10.27
C PRO A 177 -10.79 5.24 9.07
N ILE A 178 -11.52 6.34 8.91
CA ILE A 178 -11.37 7.29 7.81
C ILE A 178 -10.71 8.57 8.33
N ALA A 179 -9.63 9.00 7.67
CA ALA A 179 -9.07 10.33 7.78
C ALA A 179 -9.75 11.24 6.75
N ASP A 180 -10.76 11.99 7.20
CA ASP A 180 -11.59 12.85 6.34
C ASP A 180 -10.94 14.21 6.08
N THR A 181 -10.08 14.28 5.06
CA THR A 181 -9.41 15.54 4.72
C THR A 181 -10.32 16.48 3.92
N ILE A 182 -11.45 16.01 3.41
CA ILE A 182 -12.46 16.87 2.78
C ILE A 182 -13.10 17.75 3.85
N ASP A 183 -13.56 17.15 4.95
CA ASP A 183 -14.11 17.90 6.08
C ASP A 183 -13.08 18.85 6.68
N ALA A 184 -11.85 18.36 6.92
CA ALA A 184 -10.78 19.14 7.51
C ALA A 184 -10.42 20.39 6.68
N PHE A 185 -10.42 20.29 5.34
CA PHE A 185 -10.18 21.43 4.47
C PHE A 185 -11.34 22.42 4.50
N ASN A 186 -12.58 21.92 4.45
CA ASN A 186 -13.78 22.75 4.38
C ASN A 186 -14.05 23.52 5.69
N ASN A 187 -13.72 22.94 6.84
CA ASN A 187 -14.01 23.53 8.15
C ASN A 187 -12.91 24.45 8.70
N LEU A 188 -11.78 24.59 8.00
CA LEU A 188 -10.65 25.40 8.45
C LEU A 188 -10.86 26.92 8.26
N GLY A 189 -11.87 27.31 7.49
CA GLY A 189 -12.13 28.73 7.15
C GLY A 189 -11.07 29.35 6.24
N LYS A 190 -10.25 28.54 5.57
CA LYS A 190 -9.28 28.97 4.55
C LYS A 190 -9.84 28.70 3.15
N ALA A 191 -9.40 29.47 2.16
CA ALA A 191 -9.69 29.14 0.77
C ALA A 191 -8.91 27.89 0.36
N TYR A 192 -9.45 27.07 -0.53
CA TYR A 192 -8.78 25.83 -0.95
C TYR A 192 -7.45 26.14 -1.67
N GLU A 193 -7.40 27.24 -2.40
CA GLU A 193 -6.23 27.71 -3.15
C GLU A 193 -5.06 28.09 -2.23
N ASP A 194 -5.33 28.41 -0.96
CA ASP A 194 -4.28 28.62 0.04
C ASP A 194 -3.65 27.29 0.49
N LEU A 195 -4.31 26.17 0.23
CA LEU A 195 -3.94 24.82 0.66
C LEU A 195 -3.47 23.93 -0.51
N SER A 196 -3.67 24.36 -1.75
CA SER A 196 -3.26 23.66 -2.96
C SER A 196 -3.02 24.64 -4.10
N ASN A 197 -1.84 24.56 -4.71
CA ASN A 197 -1.43 25.49 -5.77
C ASN A 197 -2.07 25.18 -7.13
N ASP A 198 -2.42 23.92 -7.38
CA ASP A 198 -2.99 23.44 -8.65
C ASP A 198 -4.42 22.91 -8.50
N GLY A 199 -4.99 23.02 -7.29
CA GLY A 199 -6.33 22.56 -6.97
C GLY A 199 -6.43 21.05 -6.72
N VAL A 200 -5.35 20.28 -6.84
CA VAL A 200 -5.33 18.83 -6.62
C VAL A 200 -4.39 18.48 -5.47
N HIS A 201 -3.12 18.85 -5.60
CA HIS A 201 -2.07 18.43 -4.67
C HIS A 201 -1.99 19.39 -3.48
N PRO A 202 -2.01 18.89 -2.23
CA PRO A 202 -1.82 19.72 -1.06
C PRO A 202 -0.42 20.35 -1.06
N ASN A 203 -0.36 21.67 -0.86
CA ASN A 203 0.90 22.38 -0.61
C ASN A 203 1.36 22.14 0.85
N ASP A 204 2.45 22.77 1.29
CA ASP A 204 2.96 22.62 2.67
C ASP A 204 1.88 22.76 3.76
N ALA A 205 0.99 23.75 3.64
CA ALA A 205 -0.10 23.96 4.60
C ALA A 205 -1.20 22.89 4.48
N GLY A 206 -1.48 22.43 3.27
CA GLY A 206 -2.38 21.30 3.05
C GLY A 206 -1.82 19.98 3.58
N GLN A 207 -0.51 19.73 3.42
CA GLN A 207 0.17 18.55 3.95
C GLN A 207 0.12 18.51 5.48
N GLU A 208 0.22 19.66 6.15
CA GLU A 208 0.04 19.77 7.60
C GLU A 208 -1.38 19.35 8.02
N ILE A 209 -2.42 19.74 7.27
CA ILE A 209 -3.79 19.30 7.55
C ILE A 209 -3.93 17.78 7.39
N TYR A 210 -3.44 17.22 6.28
CA TYR A 210 -3.46 15.76 6.09
C TYR A 210 -2.73 15.02 7.21
N PHE A 211 -1.59 15.54 7.67
CA PHE A 211 -0.86 14.99 8.81
C PHE A 211 -1.71 15.01 10.08
N GLU A 212 -2.29 16.15 10.45
CA GLU A 212 -3.08 16.28 11.67
C GLU A 212 -4.34 15.41 11.64
N THR A 213 -5.04 15.32 10.49
CA THR A 213 -6.22 14.45 10.33
C THR A 213 -5.86 12.97 10.52
N VAL A 214 -4.78 12.48 9.90
CA VAL A 214 -4.35 11.08 10.08
C VAL A 214 -3.86 10.84 11.52
N LYS A 215 -3.16 11.81 12.09
CA LYS A 215 -2.68 11.75 13.47
C LYS A 215 -3.85 11.65 14.47
N GLU A 216 -4.90 12.44 14.29
CA GLU A 216 -6.11 12.40 15.12
C GLU A 216 -6.75 11.00 15.09
N VAL A 217 -6.89 10.41 13.90
CA VAL A 217 -7.37 9.03 13.75
C VAL A 217 -6.50 8.04 14.52
N ILE A 218 -5.17 8.17 14.46
CA ILE A 218 -4.25 7.31 15.20
C ILE A 218 -4.39 7.51 16.71
N ASP A 219 -4.43 8.75 17.17
CA ASP A 219 -4.54 9.10 18.59
C ASP A 219 -5.85 8.55 19.19
N ASP A 220 -6.97 8.65 18.46
CA ASP A 220 -8.27 8.12 18.88
C ASP A 220 -8.23 6.59 19.03
N ASN A 221 -7.61 5.90 18.07
CA ASN A 221 -7.48 4.44 18.12
C ASN A 221 -6.48 3.97 19.19
N VAL A 222 -5.44 4.76 19.46
CA VAL A 222 -4.54 4.53 20.60
C VAL A 222 -5.30 4.70 21.92
N ALA A 223 -6.07 5.78 22.06
CA ALA A 223 -6.87 6.04 23.26
C ALA A 223 -7.93 4.95 23.50
N ALA A 224 -8.52 4.42 22.42
CA ALA A 224 -9.45 3.30 22.46
C ALA A 224 -8.78 1.93 22.68
N SER A 225 -7.45 1.85 22.57
CA SER A 225 -6.70 0.59 22.51
C SER A 225 -7.26 -0.37 21.46
N THR A 226 -7.55 0.16 20.27
CA THR A 226 -8.13 -0.60 19.15
C THR A 226 -7.25 -1.81 18.83
N GLY A 227 -7.84 -3.01 18.86
CA GLY A 227 -7.16 -4.26 18.57
C GLY A 227 -6.96 -4.51 17.07
N LYS A 228 -6.60 -5.74 16.72
CA LYS A 228 -6.46 -6.16 15.32
C LYS A 228 -7.79 -6.06 14.58
N MET A 229 -7.71 -5.85 13.26
CA MET A 229 -8.89 -5.80 12.41
C MET A 229 -9.63 -7.15 12.44
N ALA A 230 -10.95 -7.08 12.49
CA ALA A 230 -11.79 -8.27 12.39
C ALA A 230 -11.88 -8.75 10.93
N GLU A 231 -12.21 -10.02 10.76
CA GLU A 231 -12.65 -10.52 9.47
C GLU A 231 -13.94 -9.83 9.04
N ALA A 232 -14.05 -9.57 7.74
CA ALA A 232 -15.18 -8.91 7.12
C ALA A 232 -15.51 -9.65 5.82
N ASP A 233 -16.80 -9.72 5.50
CA ASP A 233 -17.27 -10.15 4.20
C ASP A 233 -16.90 -9.12 3.12
N VAL A 234 -17.19 -9.44 1.86
CA VAL A 234 -16.93 -8.55 0.72
C VAL A 234 -18.16 -7.73 0.34
N ILE A 235 -17.96 -6.52 -0.18
CA ILE A 235 -19.05 -5.72 -0.77
C ILE A 235 -19.41 -6.29 -2.14
N ASN A 236 -18.40 -6.49 -2.98
CA ASN A 236 -18.56 -7.05 -4.31
C ASN A 236 -17.83 -8.40 -4.41
N ALA A 237 -18.56 -9.46 -4.76
CA ALA A 237 -17.98 -10.77 -5.01
C ALA A 237 -16.93 -10.77 -6.13
N ASP A 238 -16.99 -9.82 -7.08
CA ASP A 238 -15.95 -9.66 -8.11
C ASP A 238 -14.57 -9.38 -7.53
N VAL A 239 -14.46 -8.93 -6.27
CA VAL A 239 -13.16 -8.72 -5.61
C VAL A 239 -12.37 -10.03 -5.47
N HIS A 240 -13.05 -11.18 -5.48
CA HIS A 240 -12.38 -12.48 -5.45
C HIS A 240 -11.50 -12.71 -6.68
N LYS A 241 -11.77 -12.05 -7.81
CA LYS A 241 -10.87 -12.08 -8.99
C LYS A 241 -9.46 -11.51 -8.74
N PHE A 242 -9.21 -11.00 -7.53
CA PHE A 242 -7.94 -10.47 -7.07
C PHE A 242 -7.31 -11.27 -5.92
N ASP A 243 -7.92 -12.39 -5.49
CA ASP A 243 -7.46 -13.19 -4.35
C ASP A 243 -6.12 -13.88 -4.63
N ASN A 244 -5.89 -14.30 -5.88
CA ASN A 244 -4.61 -14.83 -6.35
C ASN A 244 -3.93 -13.85 -7.31
N PHE A 245 -2.60 -13.91 -7.37
CA PHE A 245 -1.79 -12.98 -8.15
C PHE A 245 -0.51 -13.63 -8.65
N VAL A 246 -0.10 -13.28 -9.87
CA VAL A 246 1.23 -13.56 -10.41
C VAL A 246 1.75 -12.32 -11.14
N TRP A 247 3.03 -12.03 -10.95
CA TRP A 247 3.76 -10.99 -11.66
C TRP A 247 4.78 -11.62 -12.60
N TYR A 248 4.85 -11.07 -13.82
CA TYR A 248 5.87 -11.40 -14.81
C TYR A 248 6.70 -10.14 -15.07
N ASP A 249 7.94 -10.17 -14.60
CA ASP A 249 8.85 -9.03 -14.65
C ASP A 249 9.51 -8.90 -16.03
N ALA A 250 9.46 -7.71 -16.61
CA ALA A 250 10.00 -7.46 -17.95
C ALA A 250 11.52 -7.70 -18.04
N SER A 251 12.25 -7.59 -16.92
CA SER A 251 13.71 -7.72 -16.88
C SER A 251 14.21 -9.15 -16.64
N SER A 252 13.36 -10.05 -16.13
CA SER A 252 13.76 -11.41 -15.75
C SER A 252 12.91 -12.53 -16.35
N ASP A 253 11.61 -12.32 -16.54
CA ASP A 253 10.70 -13.34 -17.08
C ASP A 253 10.49 -13.19 -18.60
N PHE A 254 10.45 -11.94 -19.10
CA PHE A 254 10.32 -11.67 -20.54
C PHE A 254 11.66 -11.73 -21.27
N VAL A 255 11.62 -12.22 -22.50
CA VAL A 255 12.70 -12.09 -23.49
C VAL A 255 12.38 -10.93 -24.43
N ARG A 256 13.23 -9.90 -24.42
CA ARG A 256 13.21 -8.82 -25.41
C ARG A 256 13.84 -9.33 -26.72
N VAL A 257 13.02 -9.48 -27.77
CA VAL A 257 13.46 -10.10 -29.04
C VAL A 257 13.94 -9.06 -30.06
N ASP A 258 13.52 -7.80 -29.92
CA ASP A 258 14.00 -6.64 -30.70
C ASP A 258 13.79 -5.31 -29.93
N ASP A 259 14.00 -4.18 -30.60
CA ASP A 259 13.88 -2.85 -29.98
C ASP A 259 12.47 -2.54 -29.44
N THR A 260 11.43 -3.22 -29.89
CA THR A 260 10.04 -2.90 -29.56
C THR A 260 9.24 -4.07 -28.98
N THR A 261 9.79 -5.28 -28.99
CA THR A 261 9.02 -6.51 -28.77
C THR A 261 9.56 -7.33 -27.60
N PHE A 262 8.64 -7.75 -26.74
CA PHE A 262 8.87 -8.69 -25.64
C PHE A 262 8.03 -9.94 -25.80
N THR A 263 8.56 -11.09 -25.38
CA THR A 263 7.85 -12.37 -25.40
C THR A 263 8.06 -13.11 -24.09
N ILE A 264 7.05 -13.85 -23.63
CA ILE A 264 7.15 -14.78 -22.49
C ILE A 264 6.36 -16.04 -22.81
N SER A 265 6.94 -17.20 -22.50
CA SER A 265 6.20 -18.46 -22.52
C SER A 265 5.58 -18.71 -21.16
N THR A 266 4.25 -18.68 -21.08
CA THR A 266 3.52 -18.87 -19.82
C THR A 266 2.14 -19.50 -20.05
N ASN A 267 1.52 -19.97 -18.97
CA ASN A 267 0.14 -20.42 -18.93
C ASN A 267 -0.54 -19.73 -17.74
N ALA A 268 -1.51 -18.87 -18.02
CA ALA A 268 -2.19 -18.08 -17.02
C ALA A 268 -3.61 -17.75 -17.49
N SER A 269 -4.53 -17.53 -16.54
CA SER A 269 -5.88 -17.10 -16.83
C SER A 269 -6.38 -16.14 -15.75
N GLY A 270 -7.19 -15.16 -16.13
CA GLY A 270 -7.80 -14.19 -15.21
C GLY A 270 -7.73 -12.76 -15.72
N ILE A 271 -7.76 -11.80 -14.82
CA ILE A 271 -7.61 -10.37 -15.14
C ILE A 271 -6.16 -10.11 -15.54
N LEU A 272 -5.95 -9.59 -16.75
CA LEU A 272 -4.63 -9.23 -17.27
C LEU A 272 -4.35 -7.76 -16.98
N GLY A 273 -3.24 -7.47 -16.30
CA GLY A 273 -2.72 -6.13 -16.10
C GLY A 273 -1.40 -5.89 -16.83
N ILE A 274 -1.13 -4.63 -17.18
CA ILE A 274 0.14 -4.19 -17.78
C ILE A 274 0.69 -2.99 -17.01
N ASP A 275 2.02 -2.93 -16.91
CA ASP A 275 2.77 -1.83 -16.30
C ASP A 275 3.81 -1.30 -17.29
N TYR A 276 3.65 -0.05 -17.72
CA TYR A 276 4.59 0.62 -18.60
C TYR A 276 4.56 2.13 -18.46
N THR A 277 5.61 2.78 -18.94
CA THR A 277 5.70 4.23 -19.02
C THR A 277 4.97 4.77 -20.25
N TYR A 278 4.09 5.74 -20.04
CA TYR A 278 3.55 6.58 -21.10
C TYR A 278 4.55 7.68 -21.42
N GLU A 279 4.89 7.81 -22.69
CA GLU A 279 5.70 8.89 -23.25
C GLU A 279 4.82 10.01 -23.78
N SER A 280 5.40 11.19 -24.03
CA SER A 280 4.65 12.30 -24.63
C SER A 280 4.04 11.91 -25.99
N GLY A 281 2.76 12.22 -26.18
CA GLY A 281 2.01 11.89 -27.40
C GLY A 281 1.35 10.51 -27.38
N ASP A 282 1.27 9.86 -28.54
CA ASP A 282 0.52 8.62 -28.70
C ASP A 282 1.31 7.40 -28.20
N ASN A 283 0.72 6.67 -27.26
CA ASN A 283 1.23 5.44 -26.70
C ASN A 283 0.35 4.27 -27.12
N LYS A 284 1.00 3.16 -27.47
CA LYS A 284 0.29 1.93 -27.84
C LYS A 284 1.14 0.69 -27.53
N ALA A 285 0.48 -0.32 -26.96
CA ALA A 285 1.04 -1.64 -26.73
C ALA A 285 0.13 -2.69 -27.39
N ASP A 286 0.57 -3.31 -28.48
CA ASP A 286 -0.14 -4.45 -29.07
C ASP A 286 0.20 -5.72 -28.30
N ILE A 287 -0.80 -6.34 -27.68
CA ILE A 287 -0.67 -7.54 -26.87
C ILE A 287 -1.25 -8.71 -27.66
N TYR A 288 -0.41 -9.70 -27.95
CA TYR A 288 -0.79 -10.93 -28.62
C TYR A 288 -0.80 -12.07 -27.61
N VAL A 289 -1.83 -12.89 -27.66
CA VAL A 289 -1.98 -14.11 -26.85
C VAL A 289 -2.04 -15.30 -27.79
N ASP A 290 -1.15 -16.26 -27.59
CA ASP A 290 -1.06 -17.49 -28.40
C ASP A 290 -1.01 -17.24 -29.93
N GLY A 291 -0.36 -16.14 -30.32
CA GLY A 291 -0.13 -15.76 -31.72
C GLY A 291 -1.17 -14.82 -32.33
N GLU A 292 -2.31 -14.61 -31.69
CA GLU A 292 -3.38 -13.72 -32.17
C GLU A 292 -3.35 -12.38 -31.43
N LEU A 293 -3.66 -11.28 -32.13
CA LEU A 293 -3.81 -9.98 -31.47
C LEU A 293 -5.00 -10.04 -30.52
N PHE A 294 -4.73 -9.84 -29.24
CA PHE A 294 -5.73 -9.93 -28.18
C PHE A 294 -6.27 -8.54 -27.84
N GLU A 295 -5.40 -7.64 -27.40
CA GLU A 295 -5.76 -6.28 -27.01
C GLU A 295 -4.70 -5.29 -27.47
N SER A 296 -5.10 -4.04 -27.65
CA SER A 296 -4.22 -2.94 -28.06
C SER A 296 -4.46 -1.70 -27.23
N PRO A 297 -4.08 -1.64 -25.93
CA PRO A 297 -4.18 -0.42 -25.15
C PRO A 297 -3.54 0.77 -25.87
N THR A 298 -4.32 1.84 -26.04
CA THR A 298 -3.90 3.10 -26.66
C THR A 298 -4.25 4.27 -25.77
N VAL A 299 -3.33 5.23 -25.64
CA VAL A 299 -3.54 6.46 -24.88
C VAL A 299 -2.72 7.59 -25.48
N THR A 300 -3.31 8.78 -25.60
CA THR A 300 -2.56 9.99 -25.92
C THR A 300 -2.24 10.71 -24.61
N PHE A 301 -0.95 10.94 -24.35
CA PHE A 301 -0.46 11.57 -23.14
C PHE A 301 0.05 12.99 -23.45
N ASP A 302 -0.81 13.99 -23.22
CA ASP A 302 -0.58 15.39 -23.57
C ASP A 302 0.28 16.15 -22.55
N TYR A 303 1.37 15.52 -22.12
CA TYR A 303 2.37 16.12 -21.22
C TYR A 303 3.76 16.01 -21.83
N ASP A 304 4.63 16.98 -21.53
CA ASP A 304 6.02 17.01 -22.04
C ASP A 304 6.95 16.03 -21.29
N SER A 305 6.43 15.34 -20.27
CA SER A 305 7.16 14.36 -19.45
C SER A 305 6.62 12.95 -19.65
N SER A 306 7.38 11.95 -19.23
CA SER A 306 6.95 10.55 -19.18
C SER A 306 6.34 10.20 -17.81
N GLN A 307 5.36 9.31 -17.75
CA GLN A 307 4.76 8.84 -16.48
C GLN A 307 4.49 7.33 -16.50
N ARG A 308 4.77 6.62 -15.40
CA ARG A 308 4.50 5.17 -15.30
C ARG A 308 3.05 4.91 -14.93
N HIS A 309 2.39 4.00 -15.64
CA HIS A 309 1.02 3.60 -15.37
C HIS A 309 0.87 2.08 -15.26
N ILE A 310 -0.02 1.67 -14.35
CA ILE A 310 -0.49 0.30 -14.23
C ILE A 310 -1.99 0.29 -14.50
N LEU A 311 -2.43 -0.51 -15.46
CA LEU A 311 -3.83 -0.59 -15.85
C LEU A 311 -4.25 -2.04 -16.14
N VAL A 312 -5.55 -2.27 -16.01
CA VAL A 312 -6.21 -3.48 -16.51
C VAL A 312 -6.22 -3.42 -18.03
N VAL A 313 -5.76 -4.51 -18.66
CA VAL A 313 -5.86 -4.74 -20.10
C VAL A 313 -7.18 -5.42 -20.43
N SER A 314 -7.55 -6.45 -19.66
CA SER A 314 -8.79 -7.21 -19.83
C SER A 314 -9.18 -7.91 -18.53
N ASP A 315 -10.48 -8.00 -18.27
CA ASP A 315 -11.04 -8.71 -17.10
C ASP A 315 -11.02 -10.24 -17.27
N ASP A 316 -10.83 -10.73 -18.50
CA ASP A 316 -10.79 -12.16 -18.80
C ASP A 316 -9.82 -12.44 -19.96
N CYS A 317 -8.63 -12.92 -19.61
CA CYS A 317 -7.63 -13.37 -20.55
C CYS A 317 -7.22 -14.80 -20.20
N THR A 318 -7.08 -15.67 -21.20
CA THR A 318 -6.52 -17.03 -21.06
C THR A 318 -5.35 -17.19 -22.01
N VAL A 319 -4.18 -17.49 -21.46
CA VAL A 319 -2.94 -17.76 -22.19
C VAL A 319 -2.58 -19.23 -22.04
N LYS A 320 -2.36 -19.91 -23.16
CA LYS A 320 -1.96 -21.33 -23.14
C LYS A 320 -0.46 -21.52 -23.25
N ASN A 321 0.21 -20.71 -24.06
CA ASN A 321 1.61 -20.89 -24.42
C ASN A 321 2.44 -19.60 -24.36
N GLU A 322 1.98 -18.50 -24.97
CA GLU A 322 2.82 -17.32 -25.17
C GLU A 322 2.02 -16.01 -25.06
N ILE A 323 2.66 -15.00 -24.44
CA ILE A 323 2.29 -13.59 -24.57
C ILE A 323 3.41 -12.88 -25.33
N LYS A 324 3.03 -12.04 -26.29
CA LYS A 324 3.94 -11.12 -26.97
C LYS A 324 3.41 -9.70 -26.88
N VAL A 325 4.25 -8.77 -26.46
CA VAL A 325 3.94 -7.34 -26.34
C VAL A 325 4.78 -6.57 -27.34
N VAL A 326 4.15 -5.74 -28.17
CA VAL A 326 4.81 -4.93 -29.21
C VAL A 326 4.46 -3.46 -28.99
N PHE A 327 5.47 -2.63 -28.74
CA PHE A 327 5.31 -1.18 -28.61
C PHE A 327 5.55 -0.46 -29.95
N THR A 328 5.08 0.78 -30.07
CA THR A 328 5.26 1.55 -31.31
C THR A 328 6.64 2.14 -31.50
N SER A 329 7.38 2.32 -30.40
CA SER A 329 8.73 2.88 -30.40
C SER A 329 9.62 2.17 -29.38
N LYS A 330 10.94 2.28 -29.58
CA LYS A 330 11.92 1.77 -28.62
C LYS A 330 11.79 2.45 -27.26
N GLU A 331 11.46 3.74 -27.25
CA GLU A 331 11.32 4.53 -26.03
C GLU A 331 10.17 4.01 -25.16
N GLN A 332 9.01 3.76 -25.75
CA GLN A 332 7.88 3.11 -25.06
C GLN A 332 8.24 1.70 -24.57
N ALA A 333 8.95 0.92 -25.39
CA ALA A 333 9.40 -0.41 -25.03
C ALA A 333 10.40 -0.41 -23.85
N ASP A 334 11.26 0.61 -23.74
CA ASP A 334 12.17 0.78 -22.60
C ASP A 334 11.41 1.11 -21.29
N GLY A 335 10.19 1.64 -21.43
CA GLY A 335 9.25 1.92 -20.34
C GLY A 335 8.54 0.69 -19.76
N PHE A 336 8.52 -0.45 -20.47
CA PHE A 336 7.81 -1.66 -20.03
C PHE A 336 8.41 -2.27 -18.75
N LYS A 337 7.56 -2.53 -17.75
CA LYS A 337 7.99 -3.07 -16.44
C LYS A 337 7.53 -4.51 -16.23
N GLY A 338 6.41 -4.90 -16.83
CA GLY A 338 5.91 -6.26 -16.74
C GLY A 338 4.41 -6.33 -16.89
N MET A 339 3.88 -7.52 -16.61
CA MET A 339 2.46 -7.81 -16.64
C MET A 339 2.08 -8.65 -15.42
N CYS A 340 0.80 -8.64 -15.06
CA CYS A 340 0.26 -9.51 -14.03
C CYS A 340 -0.99 -10.23 -14.49
N PHE A 341 -1.28 -11.34 -13.80
CA PHE A 341 -2.60 -11.94 -13.78
C PHE A 341 -3.12 -11.98 -12.34
N SER A 342 -4.43 -11.80 -12.19
CA SER A 342 -5.13 -12.11 -10.95
C SER A 342 -6.39 -12.94 -11.20
N TRP A 343 -6.75 -13.79 -10.25
CA TRP A 343 -7.90 -14.70 -10.36
C TRP A 343 -8.45 -15.11 -8.99
N GLU A 344 -9.61 -15.77 -8.98
CA GLU A 344 -10.29 -16.33 -7.80
C GLU A 344 -9.50 -17.43 -7.08
#